data_AF-A0A6L7ZXQ1-F1
#
_entry.id   AF-A0A6L7ZXQ1-F1
#
_cell.length_a   1.000
_cell.length_b   1.000
_cell.length_c   1.000
_cell.angle_alpha   90.00
_cell.angle_beta   90.00
_cell.angle_gamma   90.00
#
_symmetry.space_group_name_H-M   'P 1'
#
loop_
_entity.id
_entity.type
_entity.pdbx_description
1 polymer ?
#
loop_
_entity_poly.entity_id
_entity_poly.type
_entity_poly.pdbx_seq_one_letter_code
_entity_poly.pdbx_strand_id
1 'polypeptide(L)' 'AATVRTLLDEQGIDAEARGVAVAVNAAVVPRRDWTDRALGAGDAVEIVKPFRGG' A
#
# COMPACT_ATOMS: atom_id res chain seq x y z
N ALA A 1 12.16 8.51 -5.88
CA ALA A 1 10.71 8.33 -6.04
C ALA A 1 10.24 7.44 -4.89
N ALA A 2 9.18 7.82 -4.17
CA ALA A 2 8.59 6.95 -3.16
C ALA A 2 7.86 5.80 -3.87
N THR A 3 7.90 4.59 -3.33
CA THR A 3 7.12 3.45 -3.85
C THR A 3 6.04 3.08 -2.85
N VAL A 4 5.10 2.22 -3.26
CA VAL A 4 4.12 1.66 -2.32
C VAL A 4 4.82 0.98 -1.14
N ARG A 5 5.96 0.31 -1.39
CA ARG A 5 6.76 -0.32 -0.35
C ARG A 5 7.26 0.67 0.70
N THR A 6 7.95 1.71 0.24
CA THR A 6 8.50 2.74 1.14
C THR A 6 7.40 3.47 1.90
N LEU A 7 6.27 3.76 1.26
CA LEU A 7 5.13 4.39 1.93
C LEU A 7 4.61 3.53 3.09
N LEU A 8 4.43 2.22 2.88
CA LEU A 8 3.96 1.32 3.94
C LEU A 8 4.95 1.28 5.11
N ASP A 9 6.26 1.24 4.83
CA ASP A 9 7.30 1.21 5.85
C ASP A 9 7.32 2.52 6.67
N GLU A 10 7.17 3.68 6.00
CA GLU A 10 7.05 5.00 6.65
C GLU A 10 5.81 5.11 7.55
N GLN A 11 4.73 4.42 7.18
CA GLN A 11 3.50 4.33 7.99
C GLN A 11 3.56 3.24 9.08
N GLY A 12 4.69 2.55 9.23
CA GLY A 12 4.86 1.45 10.18
C GLY A 12 3.97 0.24 9.89
N ILE A 13 3.58 0.04 8.64
CA ILE A 13 2.70 -1.03 8.19
C ILE A 13 3.57 -2.16 7.68
N ASP A 14 3.45 -3.32 8.31
CA ASP A 14 4.12 -4.52 7.83
C ASP A 14 3.63 -4.87 6.41
N ALA A 15 4.53 -4.61 5.46
CA ALA A 15 4.49 -5.02 4.08
C ALA A 15 4.00 -6.45 3.92
N GLU A 16 4.45 -7.31 4.82
CA GLU A 16 4.27 -8.74 4.75
C GLU A 16 3.03 -9.26 5.47
N ALA A 17 2.31 -8.38 6.19
CA ALA A 17 1.09 -8.75 6.88
C ALA A 17 0.02 -9.26 5.91
N ARG A 18 -0.68 -10.31 6.34
CA ARG A 18 -1.83 -10.84 5.61
C ARG A 18 -3.01 -9.87 5.70
N GLY A 19 -3.74 -9.75 4.60
CA GLY A 19 -4.96 -8.95 4.54
C GLY A 19 -4.75 -7.45 4.33
N VAL A 20 -3.51 -6.98 4.17
CA VAL A 20 -3.23 -5.61 3.71
C VAL A 20 -3.43 -5.55 2.20
N ALA A 21 -4.22 -4.57 1.74
CA ALA A 21 -4.37 -4.23 0.33
C ALA A 21 -4.09 -2.74 0.13
N VAL A 22 -3.50 -2.39 -1.02
CA VAL A 22 -3.20 -0.99 -1.37
C VAL A 22 -3.81 -0.71 -2.73
N ALA A 23 -4.53 0.40 -2.84
CA ALA A 23 -5.00 0.95 -4.10
C ALA A 23 -4.34 2.30 -4.36
N VAL A 24 -4.01 2.57 -5.63
CA VAL A 24 -3.50 3.84 -6.12
C VAL A 24 -4.45 4.34 -7.19
N ASN A 25 -5.06 5.51 -7.01
CA ASN A 25 -6.08 6.08 -7.90
C ASN A 25 -7.21 5.08 -8.18
N ALA A 26 -7.78 4.51 -7.10
CA ALA A 26 -8.83 3.48 -7.12
C ALA A 26 -8.46 2.13 -7.78
N ALA A 27 -7.20 1.93 -8.19
CA ALA A 27 -6.73 0.67 -8.74
C ALA A 27 -5.88 -0.09 -7.71
N VAL A 28 -6.30 -1.31 -7.35
CA VAL A 28 -5.53 -2.19 -6.46
C VAL A 28 -4.19 -2.54 -7.09
N VAL A 29 -3.11 -2.27 -6.37
CA VAL A 29 -1.75 -2.62 -6.80
C VAL A 29 -1.43 -4.02 -6.28
N PRO A 30 -1.11 -4.99 -7.16
CA PRO A 30 -0.68 -6.32 -6.74
C PRO A 30 0.55 -6.23 -5.84
N ARG A 31 0.60 -7.04 -4.79
CA ARG A 31 1.67 -6.99 -3.79
C ARG A 31 3.09 -7.12 -4.36
N ARG A 32 3.27 -8.00 -5.35
CA ARG A 32 4.54 -8.20 -6.05
C ARG A 32 5.06 -6.92 -6.72
N ASP A 33 4.17 -5.99 -7.05
CA ASP A 33 4.50 -4.75 -7.75
C ASP A 33 4.73 -3.60 -6.75
N TRP A 34 4.57 -3.81 -5.43
CA TRP A 34 4.68 -2.76 -4.42
C TRP A 34 6.08 -2.15 -4.31
N THR A 35 7.11 -2.96 -4.58
CA THR A 35 8.51 -2.49 -4.56
C THR A 35 8.82 -1.61 -5.78
N ASP A 36 8.18 -1.86 -6.92
CA ASP A 36 8.49 -1.20 -8.19
C ASP A 36 7.49 -0.10 -8.56
N ARG A 37 6.27 -0.12 -7.98
CA ARG A 37 5.24 0.88 -8.24
C ARG A 37 5.61 2.19 -7.55
N ALA A 38 6.24 3.08 -8.33
CA ALA A 38 6.50 4.46 -7.94
C ALA A 38 5.20 5.23 -7.68
N LEU A 39 5.20 6.13 -6.70
CA LEU A 39 4.12 7.04 -6.37
C LEU A 39 4.52 8.48 -6.73
N GLY A 40 3.58 9.21 -7.33
CA GLY A 40 3.73 10.62 -7.67
C GLY A 40 3.03 11.54 -6.68
N ALA A 41 3.46 12.80 -6.64
CA ALA A 41 2.70 13.84 -5.95
C ALA A 41 1.30 13.97 -6.60
N GLY A 42 0.25 13.88 -5.79
CA GLY A 42 -1.14 13.90 -6.24
C GLY A 42 -1.78 12.54 -6.48
N ASP A 43 -1.02 11.43 -6.41
CA ASP A 43 -1.61 10.09 -6.40
C ASP A 43 -2.45 9.90 -5.11
N ALA A 44 -3.69 9.42 -5.28
CA ALA A 44 -4.53 9.03 -4.16
C ALA A 44 -4.18 7.59 -3.75
N VAL A 45 -3.68 7.40 -2.53
CA VAL A 45 -3.31 6.07 -2.01
C VAL A 45 -4.25 5.68 -0.88
N GLU A 46 -4.90 4.53 -1.05
CA GLU A 46 -5.80 3.94 -0.07
C GLU A 46 -5.21 2.63 0.45
N ILE A 47 -5.11 2.50 1.77
CA ILE A 47 -4.55 1.31 2.42
C ILE A 47 -5.67 0.65 3.24
N VAL A 48 -6.11 -0.53 2.80
CA VAL A 48 -7.13 -1.33 3.47
C VAL A 48 -6.45 -2.39 4.33
N LYS A 49 -6.87 -2.49 5.59
CA LYS A 49 -6.44 -3.53 6.52
C LYS A 49 -7.67 -4.22 7.09
N PRO A 50 -7.62 -5.52 7.41
CA PRO A 50 -8.72 -6.17 8.08
C PRO A 50 -8.76 -5.64 9.51
N PHE A 51 -9.85 -4.98 9.89
CA PHE A 51 -10.14 -4.77 11.30
C PHE A 51 -10.67 -6.09 11.85
N ARG A 52 -10.01 -6.64 12.87
CA ARG A 52 -10.52 -7.78 13.64
C ARG A 52 -11.73 -7.31 14.44
N GLY A 53 -12.91 -7.31 13.81
CA GLY A 53 -14.19 -7.24 14.53
C GLY A 53 -14.45 -8.59 15.19
N GLY A 54 -14.60 -8.59 16.51
CA GLY A 54 -15.19 -9.69 17.28
C GLY A 54 -16.69 -9.45 17.45
#